data_AF-A0A967FGK6-F1
#
_entry.id   AF-A0A967FGK6-F1
#
_cell.length_a   1.000
_cell.length_b   1.000
_cell.length_c   1.000
_cell.angle_alpha   90.00
_cell.angle_beta   90.00
_cell.angle_gamma   90.00
#
_symmetry.space_group_name_H-M   'P 1'
#
loop_
_entity.id
_entity.type
_entity.pdbx_description
1 polymer ?
#
loop_
_entity_poly.entity_id
_entity_poly.type
_entity_poly.pdbx_seq_one_letter_code
_entity_poly.pdbx_strand_id
1 'polypeptide(L)'
;ERAQDVIGQLRGIGSGQQRGFGKQRVMSLADAVAQALAEHIGFHPDADLPGLPDEEDEHSPYQLMFDFPKGDICPSCGNAALLLIEGCKKCHSCGYSQC
;
A
#
# COMPACT_ATOMS: atom_id res chain seq x y z
N GLU A 1 -25.23 -4.16 -6.28
CA GLU A 1 -24.78 -4.64 -7.61
C GLU A 1 -23.81 -3.70 -8.31
N ARG A 2 -24.21 -2.60 -8.97
CA ARG A 2 -23.28 -1.85 -9.84
C ARG A 2 -22.00 -1.34 -9.18
N ALA A 3 -22.06 -0.96 -7.91
CA ALA A 3 -20.88 -0.52 -7.17
C ALA A 3 -19.87 -1.66 -6.92
N GLN A 4 -20.34 -2.90 -6.73
CA GLN A 4 -19.48 -4.06 -6.52
C GLN A 4 -18.71 -4.43 -7.78
N ASP A 5 -19.35 -4.32 -8.96
CA ASP A 5 -18.69 -4.54 -10.25
C ASP A 5 -17.56 -3.53 -10.48
N VAL A 6 -17.81 -2.25 -10.16
CA VAL A 6 -16.80 -1.19 -10.25
C VAL A 6 -15.63 -1.44 -9.30
N ILE A 7 -15.92 -1.84 -8.05
CA ILE A 7 -14.87 -2.23 -7.09
C ILE A 7 -14.05 -3.39 -7.64
N GLY A 8 -14.70 -4.44 -8.18
CA GLY A 8 -14.02 -5.60 -8.77
C GLY A 8 -13.13 -5.24 -9.96
N GLN A 9 -13.51 -4.24 -10.75
CA GLN A 9 -12.70 -3.75 -11.88
C GLN A 9 -11.50 -2.91 -11.44
N LEU A 10 -11.64 -2.13 -10.37
CA LEU A 10 -10.59 -1.23 -9.89
C LEU A 10 -9.62 -1.91 -8.93
N ARG A 11 -10.07 -2.92 -8.18
CA ARG A 11 -9.26 -3.64 -7.20
C ARG A 11 -8.16 -4.44 -7.88
N GLY A 12 -6.94 -4.35 -7.33
CA GLY A 12 -5.79 -5.07 -7.86
C GLY A 12 -5.15 -4.43 -9.09
N ILE A 13 -5.65 -3.27 -9.55
CA ILE A 13 -4.92 -2.44 -10.52
C ILE A 13 -3.68 -1.88 -9.81
N GLY A 14 -2.53 -2.47 -10.12
CA GLY A 14 -1.25 -2.03 -9.57
C GLY A 14 -0.62 -0.90 -10.37
N SER A 15 -0.19 0.12 -9.66
CA SER A 15 0.83 1.06 -10.15
C SER A 15 2.16 0.62 -9.57
N GLY A 16 3.28 0.97 -10.19
CA GLY A 16 4.61 0.64 -9.66
C GLY A 16 4.94 1.28 -8.30
N GLN A 17 3.98 1.94 -7.65
CA GLN A 17 4.11 2.68 -6.39
C GLN A 17 3.11 2.13 -5.37
N GLN A 18 3.48 1.03 -4.72
CA GLN A 18 2.68 0.47 -3.63
C GLN A 18 2.93 1.26 -2.35
N ARG A 19 1.86 1.60 -1.62
CA ARG A 19 1.91 2.29 -0.32
C ARG A 19 1.29 1.43 0.78
N GLY A 20 1.96 1.38 1.93
CA GLY A 20 1.53 0.59 3.08
C GLY A 20 1.98 -0.87 3.04
N PHE A 21 1.63 -1.60 4.10
CA PHE A 21 1.98 -3.01 4.30
C PHE A 21 0.73 -3.80 4.71
N GLY A 22 0.77 -5.12 4.57
CA GLY A 22 -0.33 -6.00 5.01
C GLY A 22 -1.50 -6.08 4.02
N LYS A 23 -2.68 -6.49 4.51
CA LYS A 23 -3.88 -6.72 3.69
C LYS A 23 -4.52 -5.42 3.18
N GLN A 24 -4.33 -4.30 3.90
CA GLN A 24 -4.80 -2.96 3.49
C GLN A 24 -3.76 -2.16 2.67
N ARG A 25 -2.77 -2.83 2.06
CA ARG A 25 -1.80 -2.14 1.19
C ARG A 25 -2.47 -1.61 -0.08
N VAL A 26 -2.15 -0.37 -0.43
CA VAL A 26 -2.71 0.31 -1.61
C VAL A 26 -1.74 0.17 -2.78
N MET A 27 -2.16 -0.50 -3.86
CA MET A 27 -1.32 -0.74 -5.02
C MET A 27 -1.26 0.45 -5.99
N SER A 28 -2.32 1.26 -6.04
CA SER A 28 -2.45 2.42 -6.92
C SER A 28 -3.56 3.36 -6.46
N LEU A 29 -3.73 4.47 -7.17
CA LEU A 29 -4.88 5.37 -6.97
C LEU A 29 -6.22 4.66 -7.26
N ALA A 30 -6.30 3.86 -8.32
CA ALA A 30 -7.52 3.13 -8.66
C ALA A 30 -7.87 2.10 -7.57
N ASP A 31 -6.87 1.40 -7.04
CA ASP A 31 -7.02 0.44 -5.95
C ASP A 31 -7.47 1.13 -4.64
N ALA A 32 -6.94 2.32 -4.36
CA ALA A 32 -7.38 3.15 -3.23
C ALA A 32 -8.86 3.54 -3.34
N VAL A 33 -9.31 3.93 -4.54
CA VAL A 33 -10.72 4.24 -4.81
C VAL A 33 -11.59 2.99 -4.61
N ALA A 34 -11.13 1.83 -5.06
CA ALA A 34 -11.85 0.57 -4.86
C ALA A 34 -12.01 0.25 -3.36
N GLN A 35 -10.95 0.42 -2.58
CA GLN A 35 -10.95 0.15 -1.13
C GLN A 35 -11.87 1.13 -0.38
N ALA A 36 -11.81 2.43 -0.69
CA ALA A 36 -12.68 3.43 -0.08
C ALA A 36 -14.17 3.20 -0.41
N LEU A 37 -14.47 2.80 -1.66
CA LEU A 37 -15.84 2.44 -2.05
C LEU A 37 -16.33 1.17 -1.35
N ALA A 38 -15.45 0.17 -1.21
CA ALA A 38 -15.75 -1.08 -0.52
C ALA A 38 -16.10 -0.84 0.96
N GLU A 39 -15.31 -0.02 1.65
CA GLU A 39 -15.56 0.39 3.04
C GLU A 39 -16.88 1.16 3.17
N HIS A 40 -17.13 2.11 2.28
CA HIS A 40 -18.33 2.95 2.33
C HIS A 40 -19.64 2.16 2.19
N ILE A 41 -19.64 1.06 1.43
CA ILE A 41 -20.82 0.21 1.23
C ILE A 41 -20.82 -1.05 2.12
N GLY A 42 -19.83 -1.22 3.00
CA GLY A 42 -19.68 -2.39 3.86
C GLY A 42 -19.39 -3.69 3.09
N PHE A 43 -18.78 -3.60 1.91
CA PHE A 43 -18.44 -4.75 1.07
C PHE A 43 -17.02 -5.21 1.39
N HIS A 44 -16.91 -6.28 2.18
CA HIS A 44 -15.63 -6.94 2.46
C HIS A 44 -15.52 -8.20 1.58
N PRO A 45 -14.90 -8.13 0.39
CA PRO A 45 -14.66 -9.29 -0.47
C PRO A 45 -13.80 -10.37 0.18
N ASP A 46 -13.10 -10.06 1.27
CA ASP A 46 -12.24 -10.99 2.01
C ASP A 46 -12.93 -11.58 3.27
N ALA A 47 -14.23 -11.31 3.47
CA ALA A 47 -14.99 -11.81 4.62
C ALA A 47 -15.13 -13.34 4.68
N ASP A 48 -14.85 -14.06 3.57
CA ASP A 48 -14.92 -15.52 3.50
C ASP A 48 -13.59 -16.24 3.78
N LEU A 49 -12.50 -15.53 4.10
CA LEU A 49 -11.27 -16.18 4.58
C LEU A 49 -11.28 -16.31 6.12
N PRO A 50 -11.29 -17.53 6.68
CA PRO A 50 -11.12 -17.72 8.11
C PRO A 50 -9.67 -17.35 8.48
N GLY A 51 -9.45 -16.12 8.92
CA GLY A 51 -8.09 -15.62 9.08
C GLY A 51 -7.98 -14.29 9.81
N LEU A 52 -8.18 -14.38 11.13
CA LEU A 52 -7.94 -13.42 12.22
C LEU A 52 -9.06 -12.40 12.46
N PRO A 53 -9.48 -12.20 13.72
CA PRO A 53 -10.42 -11.14 14.07
C PRO A 53 -9.82 -9.80 13.65
N ASP A 54 -10.65 -8.97 13.02
CA ASP A 54 -10.40 -7.54 12.89
C ASP A 54 -10.37 -6.97 14.31
N GLU A 55 -9.17 -6.93 14.90
CA GLU A 55 -8.94 -6.19 16.13
C GLU A 55 -9.14 -4.73 15.77
N GLU A 56 -10.29 -4.22 16.23
CA GLU A 56 -10.68 -2.83 16.19
C GLU A 56 -9.47 -1.95 16.53
N ASP A 57 -9.28 -0.90 15.73
CA ASP A 57 -8.21 0.08 15.74
C ASP A 57 -7.99 0.72 17.13
N GLU A 58 -7.41 -0.02 18.07
CA GLU A 58 -6.81 0.55 19.27
C GLU A 58 -5.54 1.28 18.81
N HIS A 59 -5.71 2.58 18.59
CA HIS A 59 -4.63 3.55 18.47
C HIS A 59 -3.69 3.42 19.65
N SER A 60 -2.72 2.52 19.54
CA SER A 60 -1.60 2.44 20.45
C SER A 60 -0.61 3.52 20.07
N PRO A 61 -0.35 4.53 20.93
CA PRO A 61 0.66 5.54 20.65
C PRO A 61 2.04 4.96 20.99
N TYR A 62 2.41 3.83 20.41
CA TYR A 62 3.82 3.50 20.26
C TYR A 62 4.35 4.36 19.12
N GLN A 63 4.69 5.61 19.47
CA GLN A 63 5.68 6.38 18.73
C GLN A 63 6.97 5.56 18.72
N LEU A 64 7.08 4.62 17.79
CA LEU A 64 8.35 4.06 17.40
C LEU A 64 9.15 5.24 16.89
N MET A 65 10.11 5.68 17.71
CA MET A 65 11.24 6.48 17.29
C MET A 65 12.01 5.63 16.26
N PHE A 66 11.48 5.57 15.05
CA PHE A 66 12.23 5.15 13.89
C PHE A 66 13.26 6.25 13.70
N ASP A 67 14.49 5.95 14.08
CA ASP A 67 15.67 6.55 13.48
C ASP A 67 15.55 6.23 11.98
N PHE A 68 14.80 7.06 11.26
CA PHE A 68 14.53 6.85 9.86
C PHE A 68 15.89 6.89 9.17
N PRO A 69 16.36 5.78 8.56
CA PRO A 69 17.52 5.85 7.69
C PRO A 69 17.27 6.98 6.68
N LYS A 70 18.25 7.87 6.53
CA LYS A 70 18.18 9.07 5.68
C LYS A 70 18.15 8.71 4.17
N GLY A 71 17.17 7.93 3.75
CA GLY A 71 16.95 7.45 2.39
C GLY A 71 15.53 6.92 2.26
N ASP A 72 14.89 7.19 1.12
CA ASP A 72 13.53 6.71 0.87
C ASP A 72 13.52 5.17 0.77
N ILE A 73 12.37 4.56 1.11
CA ILE A 73 12.17 3.12 0.99
C ILE A 73 11.95 2.76 -0.49
N CYS A 74 12.75 1.84 -1.01
CA CYS A 74 12.61 1.34 -2.37
C CYS A 74 11.37 0.44 -2.49
N PRO A 75 10.45 0.68 -3.44
CA PRO A 75 9.25 -0.13 -3.62
C PRO A 75 9.52 -1.54 -4.16
N SER A 76 10.69 -1.77 -4.78
CA SER A 76 11.04 -3.08 -5.34
C SER A 76 11.71 -4.03 -4.32
N CYS A 77 12.41 -3.50 -3.32
CA CYS A 77 13.23 -4.33 -2.43
C CYS A 77 13.12 -3.97 -0.94
N GLY A 78 12.33 -2.95 -0.58
CA GLY A 78 12.10 -2.54 0.81
C GLY A 78 13.28 -1.87 1.53
N ASN A 79 14.46 -1.79 0.91
CA ASN A 79 15.61 -1.12 1.51
C ASN A 79 15.47 0.40 1.46
N ALA A 80 15.87 1.07 2.54
CA ALA A 80 15.97 2.52 2.64
C ALA A 80 17.22 3.07 1.92
N ALA A 81 17.37 2.71 0.64
CA ALA A 81 18.50 3.06 -0.21
C ALA A 81 18.05 3.77 -1.49
N LEU A 82 16.82 4.29 -1.52
CA LEU A 82 16.29 5.07 -2.63
C LEU A 82 16.71 6.54 -2.46
N LEU A 83 17.38 7.09 -3.48
CA LEU A 83 17.89 8.46 -3.50
C LEU A 83 17.49 9.15 -4.82
N LEU A 84 17.30 10.47 -4.80
CA LEU A 84 17.13 11.24 -6.04
C LEU A 84 18.50 11.62 -6.61
N ILE A 85 18.81 11.12 -7.81
CA ILE A 85 20.05 11.37 -8.53
C ILE A 85 19.71 11.64 -9.99
N GLU A 86 20.22 12.76 -10.53
CA GLU A 86 20.01 13.18 -11.94
C GLU A 86 18.52 13.33 -12.34
N GLY A 87 17.66 13.67 -11.37
CA GLY A 87 16.21 13.84 -11.62
C GLY A 87 15.39 12.56 -11.55
N CYS A 88 16.01 11.41 -11.28
CA CYS A 88 15.31 10.13 -11.12
C CYS A 88 15.54 9.55 -9.71
N LYS A 89 14.59 8.77 -9.21
CA LYS A 89 14.75 8.00 -7.98
C LYS A 89 15.53 6.72 -8.32
N LYS A 90 16.69 6.50 -7.70
CA LYS A 90 17.55 5.33 -7.90
C LYS A 90 17.78 4.62 -6.57
N CYS A 91 17.63 3.30 -6.55
CA CYS A 91 17.93 2.46 -5.39
C CYS A 91 19.29 1.80 -5.54
N HIS A 92 20.22 2.11 -4.64
CA HIS A 92 21.57 1.53 -4.67
C HIS A 92 21.63 0.06 -4.22
N SER A 93 20.60 -0.47 -3.57
CA SER A 93 20.59 -1.88 -3.14
C SER A 93 20.12 -2.87 -4.20
N CYS A 94 19.16 -2.51 -5.05
CA CYS A 94 18.58 -3.43 -6.04
C CYS A 94 18.65 -2.93 -7.49
N GLY A 95 19.15 -1.72 -7.73
CA GLY A 95 19.23 -1.14 -9.07
C GLY A 95 17.90 -0.59 -9.60
N TYR A 96 16.84 -0.56 -8.78
CA TYR A 96 15.56 0.06 -9.16
C TYR A 96 15.76 1.53 -9.53
N SER A 97 15.24 1.95 -10.68
CA SER A 97 15.27 3.35 -11.10
C SER A 97 13.91 3.78 -11.64
N GLN A 98 13.49 4.99 -11.30
CA GLN A 98 12.23 5.56 -11.74
C GLN A 98 12.41 7.05 -12.05
N CYS A 99 12.18 7.37 -13.31
CA CYS A 99 11.95 8.69 -13.87
C CYS A 99 10.49 8.66 -14.40
#